data_AF-A0A0N1IQE4-F1
#
_entry.id   AF-A0A0N1IQE4-F1
#
_cell.length_a   1.000
_cell.length_b   1.000
_cell.length_c   1.000
_cell.angle_alpha   90.00
_cell.angle_beta   90.00
_cell.angle_gamma   90.00
#
_symmetry.space_group_name_H-M   'P 1'
#
loop_
_entity.id
_entity.type
_entity.pdbx_description
1 polymer ?
#
loop_
_entity_poly.entity_id
_entity_poly.type
_entity_poly.pdbx_seq_one_letter_code
_entity_poly.pdbx_strand_id
1 'polypeptide(L)'
;MNRYACIVEPLLGSISQCVDIGTAPPLRRAAARALTRLLLAGYLRLRTPLYYRYCALLADEEHDVREPAEYYVSSCLTADHIYHHFVDCLLYYNSDEGGGLSFDARQLIYDVMLQRLSAVQKLNVQCRVAREVLQHAADLCDDSDTLPDTLHAALLDTITLLCGPRMKLPKKPQTTGDTADIDDLTERVTSNIVSYKMKRTVAEVLVPAVLRLYAHMRPRGGQLAAYLVRIATDLLADYRQEIEELIQLDEELVQRIRQFQETIGLEPSFGNARNLVTASAPPDPDTPRAHRKRPPHRHHAKRALRI
;
A
#
# COMPACT_ATOMS: atom_id res chain seq x y z
N MET A 1 -28.86 -14.75 -24.56
CA MET A 1 -29.43 -14.31 -23.28
C MET A 1 -30.27 -15.47 -22.74
N ASN A 2 -29.91 -16.09 -21.61
CA ASN A 2 -30.61 -17.27 -21.10
C ASN A 2 -32.05 -16.91 -20.71
N ARG A 3 -33.05 -17.70 -21.14
CA ARG A 3 -34.50 -17.44 -20.89
C ARG A 3 -34.86 -17.20 -19.42
N TYR A 4 -34.03 -17.70 -18.49
CA TYR A 4 -34.24 -17.57 -17.05
C TYR A 4 -33.77 -16.22 -16.47
N ALA A 5 -32.89 -15.49 -17.18
CA ALA A 5 -32.44 -14.17 -16.72
C ALA A 5 -33.63 -13.19 -16.60
N CYS A 6 -34.58 -13.25 -17.55
CA CYS A 6 -35.78 -12.40 -17.54
C CYS A 6 -36.71 -12.64 -16.34
N ILE A 7 -36.61 -13.79 -15.66
CA ILE A 7 -37.40 -14.11 -14.47
C ILE A 7 -36.71 -13.60 -13.20
N VAL A 8 -35.37 -13.73 -13.16
CA VAL A 8 -34.57 -13.36 -11.99
C VAL A 8 -34.37 -11.84 -11.90
N GLU A 9 -34.13 -11.18 -13.03
CA GLU A 9 -33.76 -9.76 -13.09
C GLU A 9 -34.79 -8.82 -12.42
N PRO A 10 -36.12 -9.00 -12.60
CA PRO A 10 -37.12 -8.20 -11.89
C PRO A 10 -37.11 -8.39 -10.36
N LEU A 11 -36.65 -9.55 -9.87
CA LEU A 11 -36.62 -9.89 -8.45
C LEU A 11 -35.33 -9.43 -7.76
N LEU A 12 -34.31 -9.03 -8.52
CA LEU A 12 -32.99 -8.70 -7.97
C LEU A 12 -33.04 -7.52 -7.00
N GLY A 13 -33.91 -6.53 -7.21
CA GLY A 13 -34.06 -5.42 -6.27
C GLY A 13 -34.49 -5.89 -4.88
N SER A 14 -35.53 -6.74 -4.82
CA SER A 14 -36.04 -7.29 -3.57
C SER A 14 -35.05 -8.26 -2.92
N ILE A 15 -34.39 -9.13 -3.69
CA ILE A 15 -33.38 -10.06 -3.17
C ILE A 15 -32.14 -9.30 -2.67
N SER A 16 -31.78 -8.20 -3.31
CA SER A 16 -30.65 -7.35 -2.87
C SER A 16 -30.92 -6.68 -1.52
N GLN A 17 -32.16 -6.30 -1.22
CA GLN A 17 -32.52 -5.78 0.10
C GLN A 17 -32.43 -6.88 1.18
N CYS A 18 -32.71 -8.13 0.80
CA CYS A 18 -32.62 -9.24 1.74
C CYS A 18 -31.20 -9.54 2.22
N VAL A 19 -30.16 -9.04 1.54
CA VAL A 19 -28.75 -9.20 1.94
C VAL A 19 -28.15 -7.96 2.61
N ASP A 20 -28.94 -6.90 2.79
CA ASP A 20 -28.49 -5.70 3.51
C ASP A 20 -28.29 -6.02 5.01
N ILE A 21 -27.30 -5.38 5.64
CA ILE A 21 -26.91 -5.64 7.05
C ILE A 21 -28.07 -5.48 8.03
N GLY A 22 -28.96 -4.52 7.81
CA GLY A 22 -30.13 -4.27 8.66
C GLY A 22 -31.24 -5.32 8.57
N THR A 23 -31.18 -6.22 7.59
CA THR A 23 -32.21 -7.25 7.38
C THR A 23 -32.07 -8.39 8.39
N ALA A 24 -33.17 -8.99 8.85
CA ALA A 24 -33.14 -10.08 9.83
C ALA A 24 -32.26 -11.27 9.38
N PRO A 25 -31.44 -11.88 10.28
CA PRO A 25 -30.51 -12.93 9.92
C PRO A 25 -31.09 -14.12 9.13
N PRO A 26 -32.29 -14.64 9.43
CA PRO A 26 -32.87 -15.74 8.64
C PRO A 26 -33.11 -15.38 7.18
N LEU A 27 -33.46 -14.12 6.89
CA LEU A 27 -33.68 -13.62 5.52
C LEU A 27 -32.34 -13.45 4.79
N ARG A 28 -31.33 -12.87 5.46
CA ARG A 28 -29.97 -12.76 4.89
C ARG A 28 -29.41 -14.13 4.55
N ARG A 29 -29.55 -15.11 5.44
CA ARG A 29 -29.12 -16.50 5.23
C ARG A 29 -29.80 -17.14 4.02
N ALA A 30 -31.13 -17.01 3.93
CA ALA A 30 -31.89 -17.55 2.82
C ALA A 30 -31.50 -16.89 1.49
N ALA A 31 -31.35 -15.56 1.48
CA ALA A 31 -30.97 -14.79 0.30
C ALA A 31 -29.53 -15.10 -0.14
N ALA A 32 -28.57 -15.15 0.77
CA ALA A 32 -27.19 -15.53 0.50
C ALA A 32 -27.12 -16.89 -0.20
N ARG A 33 -27.73 -17.93 0.39
CA ARG A 33 -27.78 -19.28 -0.20
C ARG A 33 -28.46 -19.30 -1.57
N ALA A 34 -29.57 -18.59 -1.74
CA ALA A 34 -30.28 -18.53 -3.01
C ALA A 34 -29.45 -17.84 -4.11
N LEU A 35 -28.84 -16.68 -3.79
CA LEU A 35 -27.95 -15.96 -4.69
C LEU A 35 -26.75 -16.80 -5.09
N THR A 36 -26.06 -17.43 -4.13
CA THR A 36 -24.91 -18.31 -4.42
C THR A 36 -25.31 -19.45 -5.37
N ARG A 37 -26.46 -20.10 -5.15
CA ARG A 37 -26.95 -21.17 -6.05
C ARG A 37 -27.22 -20.66 -7.46
N LEU A 38 -27.84 -19.49 -7.60
CA LEU A 38 -28.12 -18.88 -8.91
C LEU A 38 -26.84 -18.49 -9.63
N LEU A 39 -25.83 -18.00 -8.90
CA LEU A 39 -24.52 -17.66 -9.44
C LEU A 39 -23.76 -18.91 -9.90
N LEU A 40 -23.69 -19.95 -9.07
CA LEU A 40 -23.03 -21.22 -9.40
C LEU A 40 -23.68 -21.94 -10.59
N ALA A 41 -25.01 -21.85 -10.71
CA ALA A 41 -25.74 -22.43 -11.84
C ALA A 41 -25.66 -21.57 -13.12
N GLY A 42 -25.01 -20.40 -13.08
CA GLY A 42 -24.87 -19.51 -14.24
C GLY A 42 -26.17 -18.80 -14.66
N TYR A 43 -27.17 -18.77 -13.79
CA TYR A 43 -28.44 -18.05 -14.02
C TYR A 43 -28.34 -16.57 -13.65
N LEU A 44 -27.38 -16.23 -12.79
CA LEU A 44 -27.12 -14.87 -12.35
C LEU A 44 -25.65 -14.50 -12.61
N ARG A 45 -25.40 -13.23 -12.90
CA ARG A 45 -24.05 -12.63 -12.88
C ARG A 45 -24.03 -11.54 -11.84
N LEU A 46 -22.95 -11.44 -11.08
CA LEU A 46 -22.74 -10.29 -10.22
C LEU A 46 -22.51 -9.06 -11.10
N ARG A 47 -23.41 -8.09 -10.98
CA ARG A 47 -23.32 -6.75 -11.55
C ARG A 47 -23.57 -5.76 -10.43
N THR A 48 -23.12 -4.52 -10.60
CA THR A 48 -23.42 -3.44 -9.66
C THR A 48 -24.92 -3.13 -9.68
N PRO A 49 -25.55 -2.82 -8.52
CA PRO A 49 -24.97 -2.75 -7.17
C PRO A 49 -24.94 -4.09 -6.42
N LEU A 50 -25.55 -5.17 -6.94
CA LEU A 50 -25.61 -6.47 -6.28
C LEU A 50 -24.23 -7.05 -5.96
N TYR A 51 -23.23 -6.81 -6.81
CA TYR A 51 -21.84 -7.19 -6.55
C TYR A 51 -21.37 -6.70 -5.17
N TYR A 52 -21.53 -5.40 -4.88
CA TYR A 52 -21.07 -4.82 -3.63
C TYR A 52 -21.84 -5.34 -2.43
N ARG A 53 -23.16 -5.49 -2.55
CA ARG A 53 -23.99 -6.01 -1.46
C ARG A 53 -23.70 -7.49 -1.17
N TYR A 54 -23.47 -8.30 -2.20
CA TYR A 54 -23.08 -9.69 -2.04
C TYR A 54 -21.70 -9.83 -1.38
N CYS A 55 -20.73 -8.98 -1.77
CA CYS A 55 -19.42 -8.96 -1.12
C CYS A 55 -19.47 -8.46 0.34
N ALA A 56 -20.45 -7.61 0.71
CA ALA A 56 -20.62 -7.17 2.09
C ALA A 56 -20.95 -8.34 3.05
N LEU A 57 -21.53 -9.42 2.54
CA LEU A 57 -21.80 -10.65 3.31
C LEU A 57 -20.51 -11.32 3.84
N LEU A 58 -19.35 -11.03 3.26
CA LEU A 58 -18.06 -11.51 3.77
C LEU A 58 -17.73 -10.98 5.17
N ALA A 59 -18.42 -9.94 5.63
CA ALA A 59 -18.28 -9.38 6.97
C ALA A 59 -19.54 -9.59 7.83
N ASP A 60 -20.46 -10.48 7.43
CA ASP A 60 -21.64 -10.78 8.24
C ASP A 60 -21.24 -11.48 9.56
N GLU A 61 -21.87 -11.09 10.66
CA GLU A 61 -21.67 -11.67 11.99
C GLU A 61 -22.03 -13.15 12.01
N GLU A 62 -23.06 -13.54 11.24
CA GLU A 62 -23.58 -14.90 11.19
C GLU A 62 -22.80 -15.73 10.17
N HIS A 63 -22.09 -16.75 10.66
CA HIS A 63 -21.28 -17.64 9.81
C HIS A 63 -22.09 -18.26 8.66
N ASP A 64 -23.33 -18.67 8.93
CA ASP A 64 -24.23 -19.25 7.93
C ASP A 64 -24.63 -18.31 6.78
N VAL A 65 -24.50 -16.99 6.99
CA VAL A 65 -24.73 -15.96 5.96
C VAL A 65 -23.46 -15.72 5.16
N ARG A 66 -22.33 -15.71 5.86
CA ARG A 66 -21.01 -15.39 5.33
C ARG A 66 -20.38 -16.54 4.53
N GLU A 67 -20.53 -17.79 4.98
CA GLU A 67 -19.92 -18.98 4.35
C GLU A 67 -20.26 -19.10 2.83
N PRO A 68 -21.51 -18.94 2.36
CA PRO A 68 -21.79 -18.96 0.92
C PRO A 68 -21.09 -17.86 0.12
N ALA A 69 -20.94 -16.67 0.70
CA ALA A 69 -20.23 -15.57 0.10
C ALA A 69 -18.72 -15.81 0.08
N GLU A 70 -18.14 -16.30 1.19
CA GLU A 70 -16.74 -16.69 1.31
C GLU A 70 -16.37 -17.73 0.24
N TYR A 71 -17.17 -18.80 0.12
CA TYR A 71 -16.96 -19.82 -0.91
C TYR A 71 -16.98 -19.22 -2.32
N TYR A 72 -18.03 -18.47 -2.66
CA TYR A 72 -18.17 -17.95 -4.01
C TYR A 72 -17.09 -16.93 -4.37
N VAL A 73 -16.82 -15.97 -3.48
CA VAL A 73 -15.80 -14.92 -3.71
C VAL A 73 -14.40 -15.49 -3.70
N SER A 74 -14.12 -16.54 -2.92
CA SER A 74 -12.78 -17.12 -2.81
C SER A 74 -12.48 -18.20 -3.84
N SER A 75 -13.50 -18.93 -4.31
CA SER A 75 -13.31 -20.10 -5.17
C SER A 75 -13.88 -19.96 -6.58
N CYS A 76 -14.91 -19.13 -6.78
CA CYS A 76 -15.64 -19.06 -8.04
C CYS A 76 -15.45 -17.73 -8.78
N LEU A 77 -15.41 -16.62 -8.06
CA LEU A 77 -15.20 -15.30 -8.64
C LEU A 77 -13.78 -15.19 -9.21
N THR A 78 -13.67 -14.63 -10.41
CA THR A 78 -12.36 -14.46 -11.07
C THR A 78 -11.59 -13.31 -10.44
N ALA A 79 -10.26 -13.45 -10.33
CA ALA A 79 -9.39 -12.40 -9.82
C ALA A 79 -9.49 -11.11 -10.68
N ASP A 80 -9.71 -11.27 -11.99
CA ASP A 80 -9.90 -10.16 -12.91
C ASP A 80 -11.15 -9.33 -12.59
N HIS A 81 -12.27 -10.01 -12.30
CA HIS A 81 -13.50 -9.33 -11.91
C HIS A 81 -13.35 -8.59 -10.56
N ILE A 82 -12.66 -9.21 -9.59
CA ILE A 82 -12.31 -8.55 -8.31
C ILE A 82 -11.44 -7.32 -8.56
N TYR A 83 -10.39 -7.46 -9.38
CA TYR A 83 -9.47 -6.38 -9.72
C TYR A 83 -10.20 -5.19 -10.35
N HIS A 84 -11.09 -5.43 -11.31
CA HIS A 84 -11.82 -4.37 -11.99
C HIS A 84 -12.69 -3.55 -11.03
N HIS A 85 -13.44 -4.22 -10.15
CA HIS A 85 -14.35 -3.57 -9.21
C HIS A 85 -13.70 -3.07 -7.93
N PHE A 86 -12.40 -3.30 -7.71
CA PHE A 86 -11.77 -3.09 -6.41
C PHE A 86 -11.90 -1.66 -5.88
N VAL A 87 -11.52 -0.67 -6.68
CA VAL A 87 -11.54 0.74 -6.25
C VAL A 87 -12.97 1.26 -6.12
N ASP A 88 -13.86 0.89 -7.04
CA ASP A 88 -15.28 1.25 -6.95
C ASP A 88 -15.92 0.66 -5.68
N CYS A 89 -15.53 -0.56 -5.30
CA CYS A 89 -15.97 -1.22 -4.07
C CYS A 89 -15.49 -0.45 -2.83
N LEU A 90 -14.24 0.00 -2.84
CA LEU A 90 -13.69 0.83 -1.77
C LEU A 90 -14.47 2.13 -1.61
N LEU A 91 -14.72 2.84 -2.71
CA LEU A 91 -15.48 4.09 -2.71
C LEU A 91 -16.94 3.87 -2.32
N TYR A 92 -17.58 2.81 -2.83
CA TYR A 92 -18.96 2.48 -2.52
C TYR A 92 -19.18 2.20 -1.03
N TYR A 93 -18.33 1.42 -0.38
CA TYR A 93 -18.52 1.13 1.05
C TYR A 93 -18.22 2.32 1.97
N ASN A 94 -17.54 3.35 1.47
CA ASN A 94 -17.31 4.60 2.20
C ASN A 94 -18.31 5.71 1.81
N SER A 95 -19.26 5.42 0.91
CA SER A 95 -20.34 6.34 0.56
C SER A 95 -21.58 6.10 1.41
N ASP A 96 -22.54 7.04 1.34
CA ASP A 96 -23.83 6.91 2.02
C ASP A 96 -24.65 5.70 1.54
N GLU A 97 -24.39 5.22 0.32
CA GLU A 97 -25.04 4.04 -0.26
C GLU A 97 -24.40 2.71 0.19
N GLY A 98 -23.25 2.77 0.86
CA GLY A 98 -22.40 1.64 1.24
C GLY A 98 -22.95 0.73 2.35
N GLY A 99 -24.17 0.97 2.81
CA GLY A 99 -24.88 0.11 3.76
C GLY A 99 -24.37 0.20 5.21
N GLY A 100 -23.58 1.23 5.56
CA GLY A 100 -23.16 1.50 6.93
C GLY A 100 -22.17 0.48 7.52
N LEU A 101 -21.40 -0.20 6.66
CA LEU A 101 -20.34 -1.12 7.09
C LEU A 101 -19.34 -0.42 8.03
N SER A 102 -18.99 -1.10 9.13
CA SER A 102 -17.93 -0.62 10.02
C SER A 102 -16.57 -0.64 9.31
N PHE A 103 -15.62 0.16 9.80
CA PHE A 103 -14.25 0.18 9.28
C PHE A 103 -13.63 -1.22 9.23
N ASP A 104 -13.74 -1.99 10.31
CA ASP A 104 -13.17 -3.34 10.40
C ASP A 104 -13.82 -4.31 9.39
N ALA A 105 -15.14 -4.19 9.20
CA ALA A 105 -15.85 -4.99 8.20
C ALA A 105 -15.37 -4.69 6.78
N ARG A 106 -15.16 -3.41 6.44
CA ARG A 106 -14.62 -3.00 5.13
C ARG A 106 -13.19 -3.53 4.93
N GLN A 107 -12.32 -3.40 5.94
CA GLN A 107 -10.95 -3.93 5.87
C GLN A 107 -10.94 -5.44 5.66
N LEU A 108 -11.80 -6.20 6.34
CA LEU A 108 -11.94 -7.64 6.13
C LEU A 108 -12.33 -7.98 4.69
N ILE A 109 -13.32 -7.27 4.12
CA ILE A 109 -13.74 -7.48 2.73
C ILE A 109 -12.60 -7.22 1.76
N TYR A 110 -11.86 -6.12 1.94
CA TYR A 110 -10.71 -5.80 1.09
C TYR A 110 -9.62 -6.85 1.20
N ASP A 111 -9.33 -7.37 2.40
CA ASP A 111 -8.34 -8.40 2.61
C ASP A 111 -8.69 -9.71 1.89
N VAL A 112 -9.97 -10.13 1.92
CA VAL A 112 -10.44 -11.30 1.16
C VAL A 112 -10.27 -11.06 -0.35
N MET A 113 -10.61 -9.88 -0.84
CA MET A 113 -10.43 -9.52 -2.26
C MET A 113 -8.94 -9.52 -2.66
N LEU A 114 -8.07 -8.90 -1.85
CA LEU A 114 -6.63 -8.81 -2.12
C LEU A 114 -5.95 -10.18 -2.14
N GLN A 115 -6.43 -11.15 -1.35
CA GLN A 115 -5.91 -12.52 -1.36
C GLN A 115 -6.05 -13.21 -2.72
N ARG A 116 -7.04 -12.81 -3.51
CA ARG A 116 -7.29 -13.37 -4.85
C ARG A 116 -6.46 -12.71 -5.94
N LEU A 117 -5.89 -11.53 -5.68
CA LEU A 117 -5.15 -10.77 -6.68
C LEU A 117 -3.70 -11.24 -6.79
N SER A 118 -3.22 -11.31 -8.02
CA SER A 118 -1.79 -11.50 -8.30
C SER A 118 -0.96 -10.30 -7.82
N ALA A 119 0.35 -10.49 -7.65
CA ALA A 119 1.27 -9.39 -7.31
C ALA A 119 1.17 -8.20 -8.30
N VAL A 120 1.01 -8.48 -9.60
CA VAL A 120 0.83 -7.45 -10.64
C VAL A 120 -0.47 -6.67 -10.44
N GLN A 121 -1.58 -7.37 -10.21
CA GLN A 121 -2.86 -6.72 -9.97
C GLN A 121 -2.85 -5.87 -8.71
N LYS A 122 -2.16 -6.30 -7.65
CA LYS A 122 -1.98 -5.51 -6.43
C LYS A 122 -1.23 -4.20 -6.70
N LEU A 123 -0.12 -4.25 -7.45
CA LEU A 123 0.60 -3.03 -7.85
C LEU A 123 -0.27 -2.09 -8.69
N ASN A 124 -1.06 -2.65 -9.60
CA ASN A 124 -2.00 -1.85 -10.38
C ASN A 124 -3.10 -1.25 -9.50
N VAL A 125 -3.60 -1.97 -8.49
CA VAL A 125 -4.53 -1.43 -7.49
C VAL A 125 -3.89 -0.29 -6.72
N GLN A 126 -2.61 -0.40 -6.29
CA GLN A 126 -1.89 0.71 -5.65
C GLN A 126 -1.87 1.97 -6.53
N CYS A 127 -1.54 1.83 -7.82
CA CYS A 127 -1.59 2.94 -8.77
C CYS A 127 -3.00 3.52 -8.93
N ARG A 128 -4.03 2.66 -8.99
CA ARG A 128 -5.42 3.09 -9.14
C ARG A 128 -5.92 3.86 -7.91
N VAL A 129 -5.74 3.32 -6.70
CA VAL A 129 -6.15 4.04 -5.47
C VAL A 129 -5.35 5.34 -5.27
N ALA A 130 -4.09 5.36 -5.69
CA ALA A 130 -3.30 6.59 -5.68
C ALA A 130 -3.91 7.67 -6.58
N ARG A 131 -4.34 7.33 -7.79
CA ARG A 131 -4.93 8.30 -8.72
C ARG A 131 -6.37 8.65 -8.35
N GLU A 132 -7.20 7.64 -8.18
CA GLU A 132 -8.65 7.78 -8.05
C GLU A 132 -9.07 8.27 -6.65
N VAL A 133 -8.22 8.09 -5.63
CA VAL A 133 -8.51 8.51 -4.25
C VAL A 133 -7.52 9.57 -3.75
N LEU A 134 -6.23 9.26 -3.70
CA LEU A 134 -5.24 10.17 -3.07
C LEU A 134 -5.00 11.44 -3.88
N GLN A 135 -4.76 11.32 -5.20
CA GLN A 135 -4.57 12.48 -6.08
C GLN A 135 -5.85 13.27 -6.21
N HIS A 136 -6.99 12.60 -6.40
CA HIS A 136 -8.29 13.28 -6.44
C HIS A 136 -8.54 14.11 -5.16
N ALA A 137 -8.26 13.56 -3.98
CA ALA A 137 -8.38 14.31 -2.73
C ALA A 137 -7.40 15.49 -2.65
N ALA A 138 -6.16 15.31 -3.12
CA ALA A 138 -5.19 16.40 -3.17
C ALA A 138 -5.65 17.52 -4.11
N ASP A 139 -6.17 17.18 -5.29
CA ASP A 139 -6.70 18.15 -6.26
C ASP A 139 -7.88 18.93 -5.68
N LEU A 140 -8.80 18.25 -4.97
CA LEU A 140 -9.88 18.93 -4.25
C LEU A 140 -9.36 19.87 -3.16
N CYS A 141 -8.21 19.56 -2.53
CA CYS A 141 -7.61 20.42 -1.52
C CYS A 141 -6.97 21.69 -2.10
N ASP A 142 -6.65 21.71 -3.40
CA ASP A 142 -6.17 22.93 -4.06
C ASP A 142 -7.29 23.92 -4.32
N ASP A 143 -8.50 23.41 -4.59
CA ASP A 143 -9.69 24.22 -4.86
C ASP A 143 -10.49 24.55 -3.60
N SER A 144 -10.42 23.70 -2.56
CA SER A 144 -11.26 23.76 -1.37
C SER A 144 -10.53 23.37 -0.10
N ASP A 145 -10.81 24.09 0.98
CA ASP A 145 -10.26 23.78 2.29
C ASP A 145 -10.98 22.61 3.02
N THR A 146 -11.97 21.96 2.41
CA THR A 146 -12.73 20.90 3.07
C THR A 146 -12.91 19.69 2.16
N LEU A 147 -12.56 18.52 2.67
CA LEU A 147 -12.82 17.23 2.03
C LEU A 147 -14.21 16.71 2.45
N PRO A 148 -15.00 16.11 1.53
CA PRO A 148 -16.22 15.41 1.89
C PRO A 148 -15.97 14.28 2.90
N ASP A 149 -16.88 14.06 3.84
CA ASP A 149 -16.74 13.03 4.88
C ASP A 149 -16.58 11.61 4.30
N THR A 150 -17.30 11.32 3.22
CA THR A 150 -17.22 10.04 2.49
C THR A 150 -15.84 9.82 1.87
N LEU A 151 -15.24 10.88 1.30
CA LEU A 151 -13.87 10.83 0.77
C LEU A 151 -12.85 10.73 1.91
N HIS A 152 -13.07 11.43 3.02
CA HIS A 152 -12.22 11.32 4.20
C HIS A 152 -12.20 9.88 4.77
N ALA A 153 -13.37 9.22 4.85
CA ALA A 153 -13.46 7.81 5.22
C ALA A 153 -12.74 6.88 4.22
N ALA A 154 -12.94 7.09 2.92
CA ALA A 154 -12.26 6.35 1.86
C ALA A 154 -10.73 6.50 1.91
N LEU A 155 -10.22 7.67 2.31
CA LEU A 155 -8.79 7.90 2.49
C LEU A 155 -8.22 7.10 3.66
N LEU A 156 -8.92 7.01 4.79
CA LEU A 156 -8.49 6.18 5.92
C LEU A 156 -8.43 4.70 5.54
N ASP A 157 -9.43 4.21 4.81
CA ASP A 157 -9.46 2.86 4.28
C ASP A 157 -8.30 2.63 3.29
N THR A 158 -8.11 3.55 2.35
CA THR A 158 -7.05 3.49 1.32
C THR A 158 -5.66 3.43 1.96
N ILE A 159 -5.37 4.31 2.93
CA ILE A 159 -4.07 4.34 3.58
C ILE A 159 -3.83 3.09 4.44
N THR A 160 -4.86 2.59 5.13
CA THR A 160 -4.77 1.34 5.91
C THR A 160 -4.46 0.16 5.00
N LEU A 161 -5.18 0.07 3.89
CA LEU A 161 -5.01 -0.95 2.88
C LEU A 161 -3.61 -0.91 2.24
N LEU A 162 -3.09 0.28 1.92
CA LEU A 162 -1.76 0.45 1.35
C LEU A 162 -0.64 0.08 2.33
N CYS A 163 -0.80 0.39 3.62
CA CYS A 163 0.12 -0.04 4.68
C CYS A 163 -0.02 -1.54 5.02
N GLY A 164 -1.12 -2.17 4.62
CA GLY A 164 -1.48 -3.52 5.00
C GLY A 164 -0.52 -4.59 4.48
N PRO A 165 -0.30 -5.69 5.23
CA PRO A 165 0.64 -6.74 4.85
C PRO A 165 0.24 -7.44 3.54
N ARG A 166 -1.05 -7.49 3.22
CA ARG A 166 -1.56 -8.07 1.96
C ARG A 166 -1.16 -7.29 0.72
N MET A 167 -0.85 -6.00 0.89
CA MET A 167 -0.42 -5.09 -0.16
C MET A 167 1.10 -5.05 -0.33
N LYS A 168 1.84 -5.41 0.73
CA LYS A 168 3.29 -5.56 0.67
C LYS A 168 3.66 -6.73 -0.24
N LEU A 169 4.63 -6.49 -1.12
CA LEU A 169 5.18 -7.55 -1.96
C LEU A 169 6.13 -8.43 -1.14
N PRO A 170 6.26 -9.73 -1.47
CA PRO A 170 7.30 -10.58 -0.91
C PRO A 170 8.67 -9.91 -1.15
N LYS A 171 9.46 -9.76 -0.08
CA LYS A 171 10.85 -9.30 -0.21
C LYS A 171 11.63 -10.41 -0.90
N LYS A 172 12.55 -10.08 -1.81
CA LYS A 172 13.45 -11.09 -2.37
C LYS A 172 14.16 -11.79 -1.20
N PRO A 173 14.22 -13.14 -1.17
CA PRO A 173 15.00 -13.84 -0.18
C PRO A 173 16.43 -13.31 -0.25
N GLN A 174 16.96 -12.85 0.89
CA GLN A 174 18.38 -12.55 0.98
C GLN A 174 19.10 -13.88 0.78
N THR A 175 19.97 -13.95 -0.24
CA THR A 175 20.82 -15.11 -0.50
C THR A 175 21.79 -15.27 0.66
N THR A 176 21.32 -15.88 1.74
CA THR A 176 22.18 -16.48 2.75
C THR A 176 22.50 -17.87 2.22
N GLY A 177 23.79 -18.11 2.01
CA GLY A 177 24.28 -19.31 1.32
C GLY A 177 23.77 -20.59 1.96
N ASP A 178 23.54 -21.57 1.08
CA ASP A 178 23.40 -23.01 1.35
C ASP A 178 22.17 -23.46 2.14
N THR A 179 21.02 -23.49 1.46
CA THR A 179 20.24 -24.71 1.11
C THR A 179 18.99 -24.27 0.34
N ALA A 180 18.95 -24.53 -0.97
CA ALA A 180 17.78 -24.20 -1.79
C ALA A 180 16.66 -25.21 -1.51
N ASP A 181 15.76 -24.88 -0.58
CA ASP A 181 14.52 -25.63 -0.36
C ASP A 181 13.58 -25.49 -1.57
N ILE A 182 12.78 -26.53 -1.83
CA ILE A 182 11.80 -26.53 -2.93
C ILE A 182 10.78 -25.38 -2.76
N ASP A 183 10.46 -25.04 -1.51
CA ASP A 183 9.61 -23.89 -1.16
C ASP A 183 10.26 -22.56 -1.60
N ASP A 184 11.57 -22.41 -1.34
CA ASP A 184 12.37 -21.25 -1.73
C ASP A 184 12.47 -21.10 -3.27
N LEU A 185 12.49 -22.22 -4.01
CA LEU A 185 12.36 -22.20 -5.47
C LEU A 185 10.98 -21.74 -5.96
N THR A 186 9.89 -22.21 -5.34
CA THR A 186 8.53 -21.76 -5.71
C THR A 186 8.29 -20.29 -5.35
N GLU A 187 8.84 -19.82 -4.24
CA GLU A 187 8.79 -18.42 -3.82
C GLU A 187 9.66 -17.53 -4.73
N ARG A 188 10.80 -18.01 -5.21
CA ARG A 188 11.62 -17.32 -6.23
C ARG A 188 10.94 -17.24 -7.60
N VAL A 189 10.22 -18.28 -8.02
CA VAL A 189 9.48 -18.27 -9.30
C VAL A 189 8.27 -17.33 -9.24
N THR A 190 7.60 -17.24 -8.09
CA THR A 190 6.45 -16.34 -7.88
C THR A 190 6.86 -14.89 -7.59
N SER A 191 8.00 -14.66 -6.92
CA SER A 191 8.54 -13.32 -6.61
C SER A 191 9.22 -12.62 -7.79
N ASN A 192 9.63 -13.37 -8.82
CA ASN A 192 10.24 -12.82 -10.04
C ASN A 192 9.23 -12.15 -11.01
N ILE A 193 7.93 -12.15 -10.70
CA ILE A 193 6.90 -11.55 -11.56
C ILE A 193 6.91 -10.02 -11.49
N VAL A 194 7.37 -9.43 -10.37
CA VAL A 194 7.40 -7.97 -10.21
C VAL A 194 8.68 -7.39 -10.80
N SER A 195 8.55 -6.71 -11.93
CA SER A 195 9.66 -6.00 -12.54
C SER A 195 9.98 -4.70 -11.80
N TYR A 196 11.25 -4.28 -11.86
CA TYR A 196 11.69 -2.98 -11.37
C TYR A 196 10.88 -1.82 -11.98
N LYS A 197 10.58 -1.90 -13.29
CA LYS A 197 9.77 -0.89 -14.00
C LYS A 197 8.39 -0.71 -13.36
N MET A 198 7.78 -1.80 -12.89
CA MET A 198 6.46 -1.75 -12.24
C MET A 198 6.56 -1.11 -10.85
N LYS A 199 7.58 -1.46 -10.06
CA LYS A 199 7.83 -0.79 -8.77
C LYS A 199 8.08 0.69 -8.94
N ARG A 200 8.89 1.07 -9.92
CA ARG A 200 9.14 2.48 -10.28
C ARG A 200 7.86 3.20 -10.67
N THR A 201 7.00 2.56 -11.47
CA THR A 201 5.67 3.11 -11.83
C THR A 201 4.81 3.37 -10.59
N VAL A 202 4.81 2.45 -9.63
CA VAL A 202 4.09 2.66 -8.36
C VAL A 202 4.68 3.85 -7.60
N ALA A 203 6.00 3.90 -7.43
CA ALA A 203 6.66 5.00 -6.71
C ALA A 203 6.36 6.36 -7.34
N GLU A 204 6.42 6.43 -8.68
CA GLU A 204 6.15 7.63 -9.48
C GLU A 204 4.73 8.18 -9.29
N VAL A 205 3.75 7.31 -9.04
CA VAL A 205 2.36 7.72 -8.83
C VAL A 205 2.06 7.96 -7.35
N LEU A 206 2.46 7.02 -6.49
CA LEU A 206 2.02 6.96 -5.10
C LEU A 206 2.79 7.93 -4.20
N VAL A 207 4.12 8.06 -4.37
CA VAL A 207 4.94 8.93 -3.51
C VAL A 207 4.52 10.41 -3.64
N PRO A 208 4.40 10.98 -4.85
CA PRO A 208 3.98 12.38 -4.98
C PRO A 208 2.55 12.61 -4.48
N ALA A 209 1.64 11.66 -4.73
CA ALA A 209 0.24 11.76 -4.29
C ALA A 209 0.13 11.83 -2.76
N VAL A 210 0.83 10.94 -2.06
CA VAL A 210 0.85 10.93 -0.58
C VAL A 210 1.46 12.20 -0.02
N LEU A 211 2.61 12.64 -0.56
CA LEU A 211 3.31 13.82 -0.05
C LEU A 211 2.53 15.11 -0.30
N ARG A 212 1.88 15.24 -1.46
CA ARG A 212 1.02 16.39 -1.77
C ARG A 212 -0.18 16.43 -0.83
N LEU A 213 -0.90 15.33 -0.68
CA LEU A 213 -2.04 15.27 0.24
C LEU A 213 -1.62 15.54 1.69
N TYR A 214 -0.47 15.01 2.13
CA TYR A 214 0.11 15.33 3.44
C TYR A 214 0.35 16.84 3.62
N ALA A 215 0.87 17.53 2.62
CA ALA A 215 1.13 18.97 2.70
C ALA A 215 -0.15 19.79 2.95
N HIS A 216 -1.30 19.36 2.42
CA HIS A 216 -2.61 19.97 2.70
C HIS A 216 -3.16 19.58 4.07
N MET A 217 -2.94 18.34 4.51
CA MET A 217 -3.51 17.84 5.77
C MET A 217 -2.69 18.23 7.01
N ARG A 218 -1.37 18.41 6.88
CA ARG A 218 -0.48 18.70 8.02
C ARG A 218 -0.89 19.92 8.86
N PRO A 219 -1.39 21.06 8.31
CA PRO A 219 -1.74 22.21 9.13
C PRO A 219 -3.00 21.97 9.96
N ARG A 220 -3.89 21.08 9.48
CA ARG A 220 -5.14 20.70 10.15
C ARG A 220 -4.91 19.61 11.19
N GLY A 221 -3.88 18.78 11.00
CA GLY A 221 -3.58 17.66 11.89
C GLY A 221 -4.64 16.56 11.83
N GLY A 222 -4.88 15.90 12.96
CA GLY A 222 -5.89 14.84 13.08
C GLY A 222 -5.44 13.47 12.57
N GLN A 223 -6.39 12.52 12.53
CA GLN A 223 -6.13 11.12 12.25
C GLN A 223 -5.57 10.90 10.83
N LEU A 224 -6.14 11.58 9.83
CA LEU A 224 -5.69 11.44 8.45
C LEU A 224 -4.23 11.90 8.27
N ALA A 225 -3.83 13.02 8.89
CA ALA A 225 -2.45 13.48 8.87
C ALA A 225 -1.49 12.45 9.49
N ALA A 226 -1.86 11.84 10.62
CA ALA A 226 -1.05 10.78 11.25
C ALA A 226 -0.91 9.54 10.36
N TYR A 227 -1.98 9.15 9.66
CA TYR A 227 -1.96 8.03 8.72
C TYR A 227 -1.10 8.34 7.49
N LEU A 228 -1.15 9.58 6.99
CA LEU A 228 -0.31 10.06 5.90
C LEU A 228 1.18 10.07 6.27
N VAL A 229 1.53 10.44 7.51
CA VAL A 229 2.90 10.33 8.01
C VAL A 229 3.35 8.87 7.96
N ARG A 230 2.55 7.93 8.49
CA ARG A 230 2.89 6.50 8.49
C ARG A 230 3.18 5.97 7.09
N ILE A 231 2.26 6.17 6.15
CA ILE A 231 2.45 5.68 4.78
C ILE A 231 3.59 6.39 4.06
N ALA A 232 3.77 7.70 4.26
CA ALA A 232 4.90 8.42 3.66
C ALA A 232 6.24 7.87 4.17
N THR A 233 6.37 7.60 5.47
CA THR A 233 7.58 6.97 6.03
C THR A 233 7.81 5.58 5.45
N ASP A 234 6.78 4.74 5.37
CA ASP A 234 6.87 3.40 4.76
C ASP A 234 7.31 3.50 3.30
N LEU A 235 6.75 4.43 2.52
CA LEU A 235 7.10 4.60 1.10
C LEU A 235 8.54 5.06 0.88
N LEU A 236 9.03 6.00 1.70
CA LEU A 236 10.43 6.45 1.62
C LEU A 236 11.41 5.32 1.94
N ALA A 237 11.02 4.36 2.79
CA ALA A 237 11.82 3.19 3.10
C ALA A 237 11.72 2.11 1.99
N ASP A 238 10.50 1.76 1.58
CA ASP A 238 10.22 0.63 0.69
C ASP A 238 10.59 0.91 -0.78
N TYR A 239 10.56 2.17 -1.22
CA TYR A 239 10.85 2.60 -2.60
C TYR A 239 12.11 3.47 -2.69
N ARG A 240 13.06 3.34 -1.76
CA ARG A 240 14.26 4.18 -1.68
C ARG A 240 15.02 4.27 -3.01
N GLN A 241 15.25 3.13 -3.68
CA GLN A 241 16.00 3.08 -4.93
C GLN A 241 15.23 3.77 -6.07
N GLU A 242 13.94 3.49 -6.20
CA GLU A 242 13.08 4.10 -7.21
C GLU A 242 12.98 5.63 -7.00
N ILE A 243 12.87 6.10 -5.76
CA ILE A 243 12.85 7.52 -5.42
C ILE A 243 14.16 8.20 -5.79
N GLU A 244 15.32 7.58 -5.53
CA GLU A 244 16.63 8.13 -5.91
C GLU A 244 16.78 8.36 -7.42
N GLU A 245 16.07 7.61 -8.25
CA GLU A 245 16.02 7.83 -9.70
C GLU A 245 15.00 8.92 -10.08
N LEU A 246 13.83 8.94 -9.45
CA LEU A 246 12.77 9.91 -9.74
C LEU A 246 13.23 11.34 -9.44
N ILE A 247 13.91 11.55 -8.32
CA ILE A 247 14.37 12.88 -7.89
C ILE A 247 15.44 13.49 -8.79
N GLN A 248 16.07 12.72 -9.68
CA GLN A 248 17.03 13.26 -10.67
C GLN A 248 16.33 14.09 -11.74
N LEU A 249 15.02 13.92 -11.91
CA LEU A 249 14.21 14.54 -12.96
C LEU A 249 13.10 15.45 -12.40
N ASP A 250 12.89 15.44 -11.09
CA ASP A 250 11.78 16.14 -10.41
C ASP A 250 12.27 16.91 -9.18
N GLU A 251 12.58 18.20 -9.38
CA GLU A 251 13.03 19.09 -8.31
C GLU A 251 11.93 19.36 -7.27
N GLU A 252 10.66 19.34 -7.69
CA GLU A 252 9.53 19.59 -6.79
C GLU A 252 9.36 18.42 -5.81
N LEU A 253 9.50 17.18 -6.29
CA LEU A 253 9.50 16.00 -5.45
C LEU A 253 10.62 16.02 -4.42
N VAL A 254 11.82 16.47 -4.80
CA VAL A 254 12.94 16.67 -3.84
C VAL A 254 12.52 17.61 -2.72
N GLN A 255 11.92 18.75 -3.07
CA GLN A 255 11.49 19.74 -2.09
C GLN A 255 10.42 19.18 -1.15
N ARG A 256 9.42 18.45 -1.69
CA ARG A 256 8.37 17.82 -0.88
C ARG A 256 8.93 16.76 0.08
N ILE A 257 9.86 15.92 -0.37
CA ILE A 257 10.51 14.92 0.48
C ILE A 257 11.28 15.59 1.62
N ARG A 258 12.07 16.62 1.32
CA ARG A 258 12.82 17.37 2.36
C ARG A 258 11.90 18.01 3.37
N GLN A 259 10.88 18.73 2.91
CA GLN A 259 9.88 19.35 3.79
C GLN A 259 9.19 18.31 4.68
N PHE A 260 8.83 17.15 4.13
CA PHE A 260 8.25 16.06 4.91
C PHE A 260 9.22 15.58 6.00
N GLN A 261 10.46 15.24 5.64
CA GLN A 261 11.48 14.75 6.56
C GLN A 261 11.78 15.74 7.68
N GLU A 262 11.97 17.02 7.35
CA GLU A 262 12.16 18.10 8.32
C GLU A 262 10.98 18.22 9.29
N THR A 263 9.74 18.13 8.76
CA THR A 263 8.52 18.26 9.59
C THR A 263 8.41 17.14 10.62
N ILE A 264 8.85 15.93 10.29
CA ILE A 264 8.80 14.77 11.21
C ILE A 264 10.12 14.56 11.98
N GLY A 265 11.08 15.47 11.86
CA GLY A 265 12.37 15.42 12.57
C GLY A 265 13.34 14.36 12.07
N LEU A 266 13.26 13.95 10.80
CA LEU A 266 14.22 13.08 10.15
C LEU A 266 15.29 13.87 9.41
N GLU A 267 16.53 13.38 9.45
CA GLU A 267 17.63 13.91 8.63
C GLU A 267 17.37 13.70 7.13
N PRO A 268 17.80 14.62 6.26
CA PRO A 268 17.63 14.49 4.81
C PRO A 268 18.29 13.21 4.28
N SER A 269 17.49 12.25 3.82
CA SER A 269 18.00 10.95 3.35
C SER A 269 18.18 10.86 1.83
N PHE A 270 17.66 11.84 1.09
CA PHE A 270 17.66 11.89 -0.38
C PHE A 270 18.28 13.20 -0.89
N GLY A 271 18.98 13.12 -2.03
CA GLY A 271 19.48 14.32 -2.72
C GLY A 271 20.76 14.94 -2.14
N ASN A 272 21.59 14.17 -1.41
CA ASN A 272 22.96 14.58 -1.08
C ASN A 272 23.88 14.39 -2.30
N ALA A 273 23.78 15.29 -3.28
CA ALA A 273 24.64 15.33 -4.46
C ALA A 273 26.16 15.43 -4.14
N ARG A 274 26.54 15.75 -2.90
CA ARG A 274 27.94 15.83 -2.45
C ARG A 274 28.63 14.49 -2.19
N ASN A 275 27.90 13.38 -2.08
CA ASN A 275 28.50 12.08 -1.75
C ASN A 275 28.83 11.19 -2.97
N LEU A 276 28.46 11.59 -4.20
CA LEU A 276 28.84 10.84 -5.40
C LEU A 276 30.28 11.12 -5.85
N VAL A 277 30.86 12.28 -5.52
CA VAL A 277 32.20 12.68 -6.00
C VAL A 277 33.34 12.15 -5.12
N THR A 278 33.07 11.79 -3.86
CA THR A 278 34.11 11.30 -2.93
C THR A 278 34.25 9.78 -2.89
N ALA A 279 33.29 9.01 -3.42
CA ALA A 279 33.35 7.55 -3.43
C ALA A 279 34.18 6.97 -4.60
N SER A 280 34.59 7.80 -5.57
CA SER A 280 35.35 7.39 -6.76
C SER A 280 36.83 7.80 -6.74
N ALA A 281 37.31 8.41 -5.66
CA ALA A 281 38.73 8.67 -5.51
C ALA A 281 39.46 7.34 -5.23
N PRO A 282 40.49 6.97 -6.01
CA PRO A 282 41.36 5.85 -5.65
C PRO A 282 41.91 6.08 -4.24
N PRO A 283 42.09 5.04 -3.41
CA PRO A 283 42.81 5.20 -2.16
C PRO A 283 44.19 5.80 -2.46
N ASP A 284 44.52 6.90 -1.79
CA ASP A 284 45.84 7.52 -1.89
C ASP A 284 46.91 6.45 -1.65
N PRO A 285 47.96 6.38 -2.48
CA PRO A 285 49.02 5.40 -2.28
C PRO A 285 49.68 5.66 -0.92
N ASP A 286 49.78 4.61 -0.10
CA ASP A 286 50.43 4.63 1.21
C ASP A 286 51.82 5.27 1.10
N THR A 287 51.94 6.51 1.57
CA THR A 287 53.24 7.16 1.69
C THR A 287 53.98 6.56 2.88
N PRO A 288 55.24 6.07 2.71
CA PRO A 288 55.97 5.46 3.80
C PRO A 288 56.20 6.46 4.93
N ARG A 289 55.75 6.11 6.15
CA ARG A 289 55.96 6.92 7.36
C ARG A 289 57.45 7.22 7.55
N ALA A 290 57.82 8.49 7.47
CA ALA A 290 59.16 8.95 7.79
C ALA A 290 59.49 8.69 9.28
N HIS A 291 60.71 8.19 9.53
CA HIS A 291 61.23 7.93 10.87
C HIS A 291 61.23 9.18 11.75
N ARG A 292 60.54 9.10 12.90
CA ARG A 292 60.62 10.10 13.99
C ARG A 292 62.07 10.22 14.48
N LYS A 293 62.69 11.39 14.29
CA LYS A 293 63.97 11.74 14.93
C LYS A 293 63.80 11.84 16.45
N ARG A 294 64.61 11.11 17.20
CA ARG A 294 64.73 11.22 18.67
C ARG A 294 65.28 12.61 19.06
N PRO A 295 64.82 13.21 20.17
CA PRO A 295 65.35 14.48 20.65
C PRO A 295 66.75 14.31 21.26
N PRO A 296 67.59 15.36 21.28
CA PRO A 296 68.97 15.27 21.75
C PRO A 296 69.03 15.22 23.29
N HIS A 297 69.93 14.39 23.79
CA HIS A 297 70.23 14.19 25.20
C HIS A 297 70.89 15.44 25.79
N ARG A 298 70.31 16.01 26.86
CA ARG A 298 70.96 17.09 27.63
C ARG A 298 72.15 16.51 28.42
N HIS A 299 73.34 17.07 28.22
CA HIS A 299 74.51 16.82 29.05
C HIS A 299 74.37 17.56 30.39
N HIS A 300 74.39 16.80 31.49
CA HIS A 300 74.62 17.36 32.82
C HIS A 300 76.12 17.49 33.07
N ALA A 301 76.60 18.73 33.18
CA ALA A 301 77.94 19.04 33.68
C ALA A 301 78.02 18.68 35.18
N LYS A 302 78.97 17.82 35.56
CA LYS A 302 79.38 17.67 36.96
C LYS A 302 80.68 18.44 37.18
N ARG A 303 80.57 19.45 38.05
CA ARG A 303 81.65 20.23 38.66
C ARG A 303 82.65 19.32 39.37
N ALA A 304 83.92 19.68 39.27
CA ALA A 304 85.05 19.11 39.98
C ALA A 304 85.10 19.52 41.47
N LEU A 305 85.67 18.64 42.29
CA LEU A 305 86.31 18.86 43.61
C LEU A 305 87.36 17.73 43.75
N ARG A 306 88.68 18.01 43.64
CA ARG A 306 89.68 18.14 44.75
C ARG A 306 89.43 17.10 45.86
N ILE A 307 90.34 16.17 46.20
CA ILE A 307 91.80 16.20 46.43
C ILE A 307 92.40 14.87 45.96
#